data_AF-A0A7W4BS52-F1
#
_entry.id   AF-A0A7W4BS52-F1
#
_cell.length_a   1.000
_cell.length_b   1.000
_cell.length_c   1.000
_cell.angle_alpha   90.00
_cell.angle_beta   90.00
_cell.angle_gamma   90.00
#
_symmetry.space_group_name_H-M   'P 1'
#
loop_
_entity.id
_entity.type
_entity.pdbx_description
1 polymer ?
#
loop_
_entity_poly.entity_id
_entity_poly.type
_entity_poly.pdbx_seq_one_letter_code
_entity_poly.pdbx_strand_id
1 'polypeptide(L)'
;SEANLEYMAKSGFDTYIADNQFRKRNPLFKDSETYETEQEKRRLKRSKGKPRLFTSEDFHYDETTQTCRCPAGNDMWRSGINVKSHNQKYTRFCGYLKDCKVCPLQQQCMRKPPIKTGRQVQFKNDESRKKLSYIDKMKVKIDSPIGRRQYSKRLGCIEPVFGNITVNKGMNKLTLRGQTKVNAQWQLYCLVHNIEKLQNTMH
;
A
#
# COMPACT_ATOMS: atom_id res chain seq x y z
N SER A 1 6.75 2.22 8.56
CA SER A 1 6.61 0.98 9.35
C SER A 1 5.63 1.21 10.47
N GLU A 2 4.87 0.20 10.89
CA GLU A 2 3.97 0.29 12.06
C GLU A 2 4.75 0.64 13.33
N ALA A 3 5.96 0.11 13.50
CA ALA A 3 6.85 0.44 14.62
C ALA A 3 7.17 1.94 14.72
N ASN A 4 7.37 2.63 13.59
CA ASN A 4 7.64 4.07 13.59
C ASN A 4 6.38 4.86 14.00
N LEU A 5 5.20 4.41 13.56
CA LEU A 5 3.94 5.05 13.91
C LEU A 5 3.59 4.83 15.39
N GLU A 6 3.91 3.65 15.92
CA GLU A 6 3.82 3.37 17.35
C GLU A 6 4.75 4.28 18.16
N TYR A 7 6.02 4.40 17.75
CA TYR A 7 6.97 5.30 18.39
C TYR A 7 6.47 6.75 18.39
N MET A 8 5.97 7.24 17.24
CA MET A 8 5.44 8.59 17.11
C MET A 8 4.17 8.81 17.93
N ALA A 9 3.33 7.79 18.08
CA ALA A 9 2.15 7.87 18.93
C ALA A 9 2.51 7.95 20.41
N LYS A 10 3.62 7.33 20.84
CA LYS A 10 4.10 7.34 22.23
C LYS A 10 4.92 8.58 22.58
N SER A 11 5.58 9.21 21.61
CA SER A 11 6.49 10.33 21.84
C SER A 11 5.79 11.67 22.12
N GLY A 12 4.46 11.77 21.89
CA GLY A 12 3.68 12.99 22.14
C GLY A 12 3.86 14.09 21.10
N PHE A 13 4.72 13.90 20.10
CA PHE A 13 4.90 14.90 19.03
C PHE A 13 3.71 14.91 18.06
N ASP A 14 3.19 16.11 17.74
CA ASP A 14 2.18 16.27 16.71
C ASP A 14 2.77 16.06 15.30
N THR A 15 2.82 14.80 14.88
CA THR A 15 3.44 14.39 13.62
C THR A 15 2.44 13.86 12.61
N TYR A 16 2.75 14.07 11.32
CA TYR A 16 1.96 13.59 10.18
C TYR A 16 2.87 12.81 9.22
N ILE A 17 2.65 11.50 9.13
CA ILE A 17 3.44 10.64 8.25
C ILE A 17 2.85 10.67 6.83
N ALA A 18 3.72 10.66 5.82
CA ALA A 18 3.32 10.64 4.42
C ALA A 18 2.41 9.44 4.12
N ASP A 19 1.28 9.73 3.49
CA ASP A 19 0.29 8.76 3.05
C ASP A 19 0.04 8.87 1.54
N ASN A 20 0.46 7.83 0.82
CA ASN A 20 0.35 7.75 -0.63
C ASN A 20 -1.10 7.62 -1.11
N GLN A 21 -2.03 7.24 -0.23
CA GLN A 21 -3.46 7.07 -0.51
C GLN A 21 -4.30 8.26 -0.02
N PHE A 22 -3.69 9.30 0.54
CA PHE A 22 -4.38 10.50 1.02
C PHE A 22 -5.34 11.09 -0.03
N ARG A 23 -4.86 11.28 -1.26
CA ARG A 23 -5.68 11.84 -2.35
C ARG A 23 -6.86 10.93 -2.72
N LYS A 24 -6.70 9.61 -2.61
CA LYS A 24 -7.77 8.64 -2.90
C LYS A 24 -8.90 8.68 -1.87
N ARG A 25 -8.58 9.01 -0.61
CA ARG A 25 -9.58 9.14 0.47
C ARG A 25 -10.20 10.53 0.56
N ASN A 26 -9.83 11.45 -0.32
CA ASN A 26 -10.46 12.75 -0.38
C ASN A 26 -11.83 12.61 -1.07
N PRO A 27 -12.94 13.02 -0.41
CA PRO A 27 -14.28 12.92 -0.96
C PRO A 27 -14.44 13.53 -2.36
N LEU A 28 -13.67 14.58 -2.68
CA LEU A 28 -13.72 15.25 -3.98
C LEU A 28 -13.34 14.35 -5.17
N PHE A 29 -12.57 13.29 -4.93
CA PHE A 29 -12.14 12.35 -5.98
C PHE A 29 -12.91 11.03 -5.96
N LYS A 30 -13.94 10.91 -5.10
CA LYS A 30 -14.69 9.65 -4.94
C LYS A 30 -15.39 9.23 -6.23
N ASP A 31 -15.95 10.18 -6.95
CA ASP A 31 -16.73 9.95 -8.17
C ASP A 31 -15.99 10.42 -9.43
N SER A 32 -14.65 10.53 -9.36
CA SER A 32 -13.83 11.04 -10.46
C SER A 32 -13.55 9.97 -11.52
N GLU A 33 -14.29 10.01 -12.62
CA GLU A 33 -14.08 9.11 -13.77
C GLU A 33 -12.68 9.29 -14.41
N THR A 34 -12.17 10.53 -14.46
CA THR A 34 -10.84 10.84 -15.03
C THR A 34 -9.72 10.20 -14.21
N TYR A 35 -9.86 10.13 -12.89
CA TYR A 35 -8.88 9.49 -12.03
C TYR A 35 -8.82 7.97 -12.25
N GLU A 36 -9.97 7.32 -12.31
CA GLU A 36 -10.07 5.87 -12.51
C GLU A 36 -9.55 5.44 -13.88
N THR A 37 -9.89 6.20 -14.93
CA THR A 37 -9.41 5.94 -16.29
C THR A 37 -7.89 6.11 -16.42
N GLU A 38 -7.30 7.17 -15.85
CA GLU A 38 -5.84 7.36 -15.86
C GLU A 38 -5.09 6.31 -15.03
N GLN A 39 -5.66 5.88 -13.90
CA GLN A 39 -5.14 4.75 -13.12
C GLN A 39 -5.12 3.46 -13.95
N GLU A 40 -6.21 3.18 -14.67
CA GLU A 40 -6.33 2.00 -15.51
C GLU A 40 -5.36 2.03 -16.70
N LYS A 41 -5.19 3.19 -17.36
CA LYS A 41 -4.15 3.37 -18.39
C LYS A 41 -2.74 3.08 -17.86
N ARG A 42 -2.38 3.63 -16.69
CA ARG A 42 -1.07 3.39 -16.06
C ARG A 42 -0.90 1.92 -15.69
N ARG A 43 -1.95 1.27 -15.19
CA ARG A 43 -1.96 -0.16 -14.88
C ARG A 43 -1.72 -0.99 -16.14
N LEU A 44 -2.46 -0.75 -17.22
CA LEU A 44 -2.33 -1.45 -18.50
C LEU A 44 -0.94 -1.29 -19.10
N LYS A 45 -0.36 -0.08 -19.05
CA LYS A 45 1.02 0.17 -19.48
C LYS A 45 2.02 -0.69 -18.70
N ARG A 46 1.87 -0.79 -17.37
CA ARG A 46 2.73 -1.61 -16.51
C ARG A 46 2.51 -3.12 -16.70
N SER A 47 1.27 -3.54 -16.95
CA SER A 47 0.92 -4.95 -17.11
C SER A 47 1.09 -5.47 -18.54
N LYS A 48 1.50 -4.61 -19.48
CA LYS A 48 1.54 -4.91 -20.93
C LYS A 48 0.17 -5.39 -21.44
N GLY A 49 -0.90 -4.68 -21.05
CA GLY A 49 -2.26 -4.99 -21.47
C GLY A 49 -2.93 -6.18 -20.77
N LYS A 50 -2.24 -6.87 -19.85
CA LYS A 50 -2.81 -8.05 -19.19
C LYS A 50 -4.01 -7.70 -18.29
N PRO A 51 -5.07 -8.51 -18.29
CA PRO A 51 -6.26 -8.30 -17.45
C PRO A 51 -5.94 -8.46 -15.96
N ARG A 52 -6.83 -7.95 -15.11
CA ARG A 52 -6.74 -8.17 -13.67
C ARG A 52 -7.08 -9.63 -13.37
N LEU A 53 -6.39 -10.17 -12.38
CA LEU A 53 -6.73 -11.49 -11.84
C LEU A 53 -7.71 -11.30 -10.70
N PHE A 54 -8.46 -12.36 -10.41
CA PHE A 54 -9.28 -12.38 -9.20
C PHE A 54 -8.41 -12.10 -7.97
N THR A 55 -8.94 -11.24 -7.12
CA THR A 55 -8.41 -10.83 -5.82
C THR A 55 -9.09 -11.64 -4.72
N SER A 56 -8.92 -11.30 -3.45
CA SER A 56 -9.70 -11.91 -2.37
C SER A 56 -11.15 -11.43 -2.34
N GLU A 57 -11.46 -10.27 -2.92
CA GLU A 57 -12.80 -9.66 -2.91
C GLU A 57 -13.77 -10.43 -3.81
N ASP A 58 -13.27 -11.10 -4.85
CA ASP A 58 -14.06 -11.92 -5.75
C ASP A 58 -14.47 -13.29 -5.15
N PHE A 59 -13.96 -13.62 -3.95
CA PHE A 59 -14.21 -14.89 -3.28
C PHE A 59 -15.24 -14.70 -2.17
N HIS A 60 -16.21 -15.60 -2.11
CA HIS A 60 -17.27 -15.54 -1.12
C HIS A 60 -16.83 -16.26 0.16
N TYR A 61 -16.39 -15.50 1.15
CA TYR A 61 -16.02 -16.00 2.48
C TYR A 61 -17.15 -15.74 3.47
N ASP A 62 -17.69 -16.82 4.05
CA ASP A 62 -18.62 -16.75 5.16
C ASP A 62 -17.87 -16.95 6.48
N GLU A 63 -17.83 -15.89 7.29
CA GLU A 63 -17.13 -15.87 8.58
C GLU A 63 -17.82 -16.72 9.65
N THR A 64 -19.15 -16.93 9.54
CA THR A 64 -19.93 -17.70 10.52
C THR A 64 -19.68 -19.19 10.37
N THR A 65 -19.74 -19.69 9.13
CA THR A 65 -19.50 -21.11 8.81
C THR A 65 -18.02 -21.39 8.55
N GLN A 66 -17.18 -20.36 8.45
CA GLN A 66 -15.78 -20.43 8.06
C GLN A 66 -15.56 -21.21 6.75
N THR A 67 -16.49 -21.03 5.81
CA THR A 67 -16.43 -21.62 4.47
C THR A 67 -16.06 -20.55 3.46
N CYS A 68 -15.41 -20.96 2.37
CA CYS A 68 -15.04 -20.06 1.28
C CYS A 68 -15.35 -20.70 -0.06
N ARG A 69 -16.00 -19.94 -0.95
CA ARG A 69 -16.27 -20.32 -2.33
C ARG A 69 -15.51 -19.45 -3.30
N CYS A 70 -14.97 -20.08 -4.34
CA CYS A 70 -14.27 -19.37 -5.41
C CYS A 70 -15.25 -18.76 -6.43
N PRO A 71 -14.80 -17.82 -7.28
CA PRO A 71 -15.64 -17.24 -8.34
C PRO A 71 -16.24 -18.26 -9.32
N ALA A 72 -15.64 -19.44 -9.44
CA ALA A 72 -16.16 -20.55 -10.25
C ALA A 72 -17.23 -21.39 -9.53
N GLY A 73 -17.61 -21.04 -8.29
CA GLY A 73 -18.61 -21.74 -7.49
C GLY A 73 -18.08 -22.92 -6.66
N ASN A 74 -16.84 -23.36 -6.86
CA ASN A 74 -16.27 -24.49 -6.13
C ASN A 74 -15.89 -24.10 -4.68
N ASP A 75 -16.14 -25.02 -3.75
CA ASP A 75 -15.73 -24.90 -2.36
C ASP A 75 -14.21 -24.97 -2.20
N MET A 76 -13.69 -24.27 -1.21
CA MET A 76 -12.27 -24.24 -0.87
C MET A 76 -12.05 -24.84 0.51
N TRP A 77 -11.00 -25.63 0.67
CA TRP A 77 -10.67 -26.16 1.99
C TRP A 77 -9.94 -25.10 2.82
N ARG A 78 -10.20 -25.11 4.12
CA ARG A 78 -9.53 -24.26 5.09
C ARG A 78 -8.13 -24.82 5.38
N SER A 79 -7.10 -24.14 4.87
CA SER A 79 -5.70 -24.58 4.99
C SER A 79 -5.03 -24.11 6.28
N GLY A 80 -5.60 -23.13 6.97
CA GLY A 80 -5.06 -22.65 8.25
C GLY A 80 -5.94 -21.58 8.90
N ILE A 81 -5.98 -21.60 10.23
CA ILE A 81 -6.72 -20.64 11.06
C ILE A 81 -5.71 -19.81 11.86
N ASN A 82 -5.97 -18.52 12.04
CA ASN A 82 -5.14 -17.61 12.84
C ASN A 82 -3.67 -17.55 12.40
N VAL A 83 -3.41 -17.69 11.10
CA VAL A 83 -2.07 -17.53 10.54
C VAL A 83 -1.62 -16.10 10.80
N LYS A 84 -0.56 -15.94 11.61
CA LYS A 84 -0.01 -14.62 11.94
C LYS A 84 0.84 -14.10 10.78
N SER A 85 0.50 -12.93 10.26
CA SER A 85 1.32 -12.20 9.29
C SER A 85 1.23 -10.71 9.57
N HIS A 86 2.37 -10.00 9.62
CA HIS A 86 2.41 -8.55 9.82
C HIS A 86 1.49 -8.06 10.96
N ASN A 87 1.60 -8.70 12.13
CA ASN A 87 0.81 -8.39 13.33
C ASN A 87 -0.72 -8.60 13.21
N GLN A 88 -1.18 -9.26 12.15
CA GLN A 88 -2.59 -9.56 11.89
C GLN A 88 -2.81 -11.07 11.80
N LYS A 89 -4.03 -11.52 12.14
CA LYS A 89 -4.43 -12.92 12.08
C LYS A 89 -5.29 -13.15 10.84
N TYR A 90 -5.00 -14.22 10.10
CA TYR A 90 -5.71 -14.56 8.88
C TYR A 90 -6.26 -15.98 8.92
N THR A 91 -7.39 -16.18 8.25
CA THR A 91 -7.88 -17.49 7.86
C THR A 91 -7.53 -17.72 6.39
N ARG A 92 -6.88 -18.84 6.11
CA ARG A 92 -6.37 -19.19 4.78
C ARG A 92 -7.22 -20.31 4.18
N PHE A 93 -7.61 -20.12 2.93
CA PHE A 93 -8.28 -21.12 2.12
C PHE A 93 -7.44 -21.49 0.91
N CYS A 94 -7.53 -22.75 0.53
CA CYS A 94 -6.88 -23.31 -0.64
C CYS A 94 -7.92 -24.04 -1.49
N GLY A 95 -7.92 -23.77 -2.78
CA GLY A 95 -8.74 -24.50 -3.73
C GLY A 95 -8.20 -25.91 -3.93
N TYR A 96 -9.10 -26.87 -4.11
CA TYR A 96 -8.72 -28.24 -4.45
C TYR A 96 -7.99 -28.28 -5.80
N LEU A 97 -6.90 -29.03 -5.86
CA LEU A 97 -6.07 -29.09 -7.06
C LEU A 97 -6.82 -29.68 -8.26
N LYS A 98 -7.67 -30.69 -8.02
CA LYS A 98 -8.53 -31.32 -9.04
C LYS A 98 -9.41 -30.28 -9.74
N ASP A 99 -10.09 -29.44 -8.98
CA ASP A 99 -11.05 -28.46 -9.49
C ASP A 99 -10.31 -27.30 -10.16
N CYS A 100 -9.17 -26.88 -9.60
CA CYS A 100 -8.36 -25.80 -10.17
C CYS A 100 -7.69 -26.17 -11.50
N LYS A 101 -7.37 -27.45 -11.73
CA LYS A 101 -6.73 -27.92 -12.99
C LYS A 101 -7.67 -27.87 -14.19
N VAL A 102 -8.95 -28.16 -13.98
CA VAL A 102 -9.98 -28.21 -15.04
C VAL A 102 -10.85 -26.94 -15.08
N CYS A 103 -10.53 -25.93 -14.25
CA CYS A 103 -11.35 -24.74 -14.11
C CYS A 103 -11.31 -23.86 -15.37
N PRO A 104 -12.47 -23.50 -15.96
CA PRO A 104 -12.51 -22.62 -17.14
C PRO A 104 -11.99 -21.20 -16.83
N LEU A 105 -12.10 -20.76 -15.57
CA LEU A 105 -11.63 -19.45 -15.12
C LEU A 105 -10.16 -19.44 -14.68
N GLN A 106 -9.38 -20.49 -14.98
CA GLN A 106 -8.00 -20.64 -14.50
C GLN A 106 -7.11 -19.44 -14.88
N GLN A 107 -7.20 -18.94 -16.12
CA GLN A 107 -6.39 -17.80 -16.60
C GLN A 107 -6.75 -16.47 -15.93
N GLN A 108 -8.01 -16.31 -15.50
CA GLN A 108 -8.46 -15.15 -14.73
C GLN A 108 -8.15 -15.30 -13.23
N CYS A 109 -8.00 -16.53 -12.75
CA CYS A 109 -7.71 -16.82 -11.35
C CYS A 109 -6.20 -16.84 -11.01
N MET A 110 -5.35 -17.36 -11.89
CA MET A 110 -3.91 -17.57 -11.63
C MET A 110 -3.06 -17.34 -12.87
N ARG A 111 -1.90 -16.69 -12.70
CA ARG A 111 -0.94 -16.43 -13.81
C ARG A 111 -0.34 -17.70 -14.41
N LYS A 112 -0.23 -18.75 -13.60
CA LYS A 112 0.36 -20.04 -13.98
C LYS A 112 -0.64 -21.14 -13.66
N PRO A 113 -0.66 -22.24 -14.44
CA PRO A 113 -1.42 -23.43 -14.10
C PRO A 113 -1.03 -23.96 -12.71
N PRO A 114 -1.99 -24.49 -11.94
CA PRO A 114 -1.72 -25.02 -10.62
C PRO A 114 -0.91 -26.34 -10.71
N ILE A 115 0.25 -26.37 -10.05
CA ILE A 115 1.15 -27.53 -10.07
C ILE A 115 0.95 -28.39 -8.82
N LYS A 116 1.33 -27.85 -7.65
CA LYS A 116 1.27 -28.56 -6.35
C LYS A 116 0.11 -28.12 -5.46
N THR A 117 -0.31 -26.86 -5.58
CA THR A 117 -1.41 -26.29 -4.79
C THR A 117 -2.33 -25.51 -5.71
N GLY A 118 -3.63 -25.50 -5.38
CA GLY A 118 -4.61 -24.65 -6.05
C GLY A 118 -4.49 -23.19 -5.62
N ARG A 119 -5.50 -22.39 -5.99
CA ARG A 119 -5.56 -20.97 -5.62
C ARG A 119 -5.60 -20.82 -4.09
N GLN A 120 -4.73 -19.95 -3.56
CA GLN A 120 -4.72 -19.61 -2.14
C GLN A 120 -5.29 -18.21 -1.93
N VAL A 121 -6.17 -18.07 -0.96
CA VAL A 121 -6.74 -16.78 -0.54
C VAL A 121 -6.70 -16.67 0.98
N GLN A 122 -6.61 -15.43 1.48
CA GLN A 122 -6.47 -15.13 2.89
C GLN A 122 -7.46 -14.03 3.27
N PHE A 123 -8.22 -14.27 4.33
CA PHE A 123 -9.16 -13.30 4.89
C PHE A 123 -8.70 -12.91 6.29
N LYS A 124 -8.78 -11.61 6.61
CA LYS A 124 -8.42 -11.10 7.94
C LYS A 124 -9.49 -11.47 8.95
N ASN A 125 -9.09 -11.98 10.12
CA ASN A 125 -10.02 -12.37 11.17
C ASN A 125 -10.55 -11.13 11.91
N ASP A 126 -11.84 -11.12 12.26
CA ASP A 126 -12.51 -9.97 12.87
C ASP A 126 -11.86 -9.43 14.16
N GLU A 127 -11.31 -10.30 15.02
CA GLU A 127 -10.59 -9.86 16.22
C GLU A 127 -9.43 -8.91 15.91
N SER A 128 -8.77 -9.12 14.78
CA SER A 128 -7.70 -8.24 14.31
C SER A 128 -8.20 -7.01 13.55
N ARG A 129 -9.45 -7.02 13.05
CA ARG A 129 -10.13 -5.83 12.51
C ARG A 129 -10.55 -4.85 13.62
N LYS A 130 -10.90 -5.38 14.79
CA LYS A 130 -11.34 -4.56 15.96
C LYS A 130 -10.21 -3.73 16.58
N LYS A 131 -8.94 -4.11 16.42
CA LYS A 131 -7.80 -3.30 16.89
C LYS A 131 -7.36 -2.32 15.81
N LEU A 132 -7.71 -1.04 15.98
CA LEU A 132 -7.19 0.05 15.16
C LEU A 132 -5.66 0.07 15.21
N SER A 133 -5.01 -0.21 14.07
CA SER A 133 -3.56 -0.07 13.93
C SER A 133 -3.17 1.40 14.08
N TYR A 134 -1.93 1.67 14.48
CA TYR A 134 -1.37 3.02 14.47
C TYR A 134 -1.42 3.67 13.07
N ILE A 135 -1.38 2.86 12.02
CA ILE A 135 -1.62 3.32 10.63
C ILE A 135 -3.03 3.88 10.50
N ASP A 136 -4.04 3.17 10.98
CA ASP A 136 -5.43 3.60 10.83
C ASP A 136 -5.74 4.83 11.70
N LYS A 137 -5.16 4.90 12.91
CA LYS A 137 -5.19 6.12 13.73
C LYS A 137 -4.58 7.32 13.00
N MET A 138 -3.45 7.13 12.33
CA MET A 138 -2.80 8.19 11.54
C MET A 138 -3.65 8.61 10.33
N LYS A 139 -4.31 7.66 9.65
CA LYS A 139 -5.24 7.99 8.55
C LYS A 139 -6.39 8.85 9.05
N VAL A 140 -7.04 8.45 10.15
CA VAL A 140 -8.14 9.23 10.77
C VAL A 140 -7.66 10.64 11.14
N LYS A 141 -6.46 10.74 11.74
CA LYS A 141 -5.85 12.03 12.07
C LYS A 141 -5.64 12.91 10.83
N ILE A 142 -5.04 12.37 9.77
CA ILE A 142 -4.81 13.06 8.50
C ILE A 142 -6.13 13.47 7.82
N ASP A 143 -7.15 12.63 7.89
CA ASP A 143 -8.43 12.85 7.20
C ASP A 143 -9.35 13.83 7.95
N SER A 144 -9.02 14.21 9.20
CA SER A 144 -9.70 15.29 9.92
C SER A 144 -9.52 16.67 9.22
N PRO A 145 -10.42 17.65 9.40
CA PRO A 145 -10.28 18.97 8.77
C PRO A 145 -8.95 19.67 9.09
N ILE A 146 -8.54 19.63 10.35
CA ILE A 146 -7.26 20.19 10.82
C ILE A 146 -6.09 19.40 10.22
N GLY A 147 -6.16 18.07 10.25
CA GLY A 147 -5.13 17.20 9.70
C GLY A 147 -4.93 17.41 8.20
N ARG A 148 -6.02 17.54 7.44
CA ARG A 148 -5.97 17.86 6.00
C ARG A 148 -5.29 19.20 5.77
N ARG A 149 -5.64 20.23 6.55
CA ARG A 149 -5.00 21.55 6.45
C ARG A 149 -3.50 21.49 6.73
N GLN A 150 -3.07 20.79 7.78
CA GLN A 150 -1.65 20.64 8.10
C GLN A 150 -0.91 19.79 7.06
N TYR A 151 -1.50 18.67 6.65
CA TYR A 151 -0.91 17.76 5.66
C TYR A 151 -0.76 18.43 4.30
N SER A 152 -1.70 19.28 3.88
CA SER A 152 -1.62 20.04 2.63
C SER A 152 -0.43 21.00 2.56
N LYS A 153 0.11 21.47 3.70
CA LYS A 153 1.32 22.32 3.70
C LYS A 153 2.56 21.59 3.16
N ARG A 154 2.56 20.25 3.14
CA ARG A 154 3.66 19.46 2.57
C ARG A 154 3.90 19.78 1.09
N LEU A 155 2.86 20.11 0.33
CA LEU A 155 2.96 20.52 -1.07
C LEU A 155 3.85 21.75 -1.25
N GLY A 156 3.77 22.73 -0.34
CA GLY A 156 4.56 23.95 -0.41
C GLY A 156 5.92 23.84 0.31
N CYS A 157 6.00 23.10 1.40
CA CYS A 157 7.20 23.07 2.24
C CYS A 157 8.17 21.94 1.88
N ILE A 158 7.65 20.76 1.51
CA ILE A 158 8.43 19.52 1.43
C ILE A 158 8.63 19.09 -0.02
N GLU A 159 7.58 19.13 -0.85
CA GLU A 159 7.67 18.71 -2.25
C GLU A 159 8.72 19.50 -3.07
N PRO A 160 8.89 20.84 -2.90
CA PRO A 160 9.92 21.58 -3.63
C PRO A 160 11.34 21.16 -3.25
N VAL A 161 11.57 20.78 -1.98
CA VAL A 161 12.87 20.27 -1.51
C VAL A 161 13.21 18.98 -2.25
N PHE A 162 12.28 18.03 -2.28
CA PHE A 162 12.46 16.78 -3.03
C PHE A 162 12.56 17.02 -4.54
N GLY A 163 11.78 17.94 -5.09
CA GLY A 163 11.84 18.32 -6.51
C GLY A 163 13.22 18.86 -6.89
N ASN A 164 13.78 19.78 -6.11
CA ASN A 164 15.12 20.31 -6.34
C ASN A 164 16.18 19.19 -6.26
N ILE A 165 16.17 18.39 -5.19
CA ILE A 165 17.16 17.34 -4.99
C ILE A 165 17.10 16.25 -6.09
N THR A 166 15.89 15.82 -6.47
CA THR A 166 15.72 14.68 -7.38
C THR A 166 15.76 15.08 -8.86
N VAL A 167 15.12 16.19 -9.23
CA VAL A 167 14.98 16.63 -10.63
C VAL A 167 16.11 17.58 -11.00
N ASN A 168 16.30 18.67 -10.23
CA ASN A 168 17.29 19.70 -10.60
C ASN A 168 18.72 19.25 -10.31
N LYS A 169 18.95 18.59 -9.17
CA LYS A 169 20.26 18.06 -8.77
C LYS A 169 20.49 16.60 -9.21
N GLY A 170 19.49 15.98 -9.84
CA GLY A 170 19.63 14.67 -10.48
C GLY A 170 19.77 13.46 -9.54
N MET A 171 19.59 13.61 -8.23
CA MET A 171 19.65 12.47 -7.30
C MET A 171 18.31 11.72 -7.22
N ASN A 172 17.99 11.01 -8.29
CA ASN A 172 16.80 10.15 -8.36
C ASN A 172 17.04 8.73 -7.81
N LYS A 173 18.30 8.38 -7.50
CA LYS A 173 18.71 7.10 -6.92
C LYS A 173 19.93 7.28 -6.02
N LEU A 174 20.00 6.47 -4.97
CA LEU A 174 21.18 6.35 -4.14
C LEU A 174 22.20 5.46 -4.87
N THR A 175 23.44 5.93 -4.96
CA THR A 175 24.49 5.25 -5.74
C THR A 175 25.41 4.40 -4.87
N LEU A 176 25.38 4.61 -3.55
CA LEU A 176 26.21 3.90 -2.58
C LEU A 176 25.47 2.73 -1.94
N ARG A 177 26.24 1.76 -1.41
CA ARG A 177 25.71 0.61 -0.67
C ARG A 177 26.11 0.70 0.80
N GLY A 178 25.20 0.29 1.68
CA GLY A 178 25.36 0.34 3.13
C GLY A 178 24.78 1.62 3.73
N GLN A 179 24.13 1.47 4.89
CA GLN A 179 23.36 2.53 5.55
C GLN A 179 24.20 3.79 5.79
N THR A 180 25.43 3.63 6.31
CA THR A 180 26.32 4.77 6.61
C THR A 180 26.64 5.59 5.37
N LYS A 181 27.02 4.93 4.27
CA LYS A 181 27.38 5.59 3.01
C LYS A 181 26.18 6.27 2.36
N VAL A 182 25.04 5.58 2.34
CA VAL A 182 23.76 6.13 1.86
C VAL A 182 23.34 7.36 2.68
N ASN A 183 23.49 7.31 4.00
CA ASN A 183 23.14 8.42 4.88
C ASN A 183 24.06 9.63 4.63
N ALA A 184 25.36 9.41 4.48
CA ALA A 184 26.31 10.47 4.15
C ALA A 184 25.98 11.13 2.79
N GLN A 185 25.68 10.33 1.76
CA GLN A 185 25.23 10.83 0.46
C GLN A 185 23.97 11.70 0.61
N TRP A 186 22.96 11.21 1.32
CA TRP A 186 21.72 11.94 1.53
C TRP A 186 21.94 13.27 2.27
N GLN A 187 22.72 13.25 3.35
CA GLN A 187 23.05 14.45 4.13
C GLN A 187 23.81 15.49 3.31
N LEU A 188 24.73 15.07 2.43
CA LEU A 188 25.44 15.98 1.53
C LEU A 188 24.49 16.72 0.59
N TYR A 189 23.51 16.02 0.00
CA TYR A 189 22.51 16.66 -0.86
C TYR A 189 21.59 17.61 -0.08
N CYS A 190 21.20 17.24 1.15
CA CYS A 190 20.47 18.16 2.03
C CYS A 190 21.28 19.42 2.34
N LEU A 191 22.59 19.29 2.58
CA LEU A 191 23.48 20.43 2.82
C LEU A 191 23.52 21.36 1.59
N VAL A 192 23.74 20.80 0.39
CA VAL A 192 23.75 21.57 -0.86
C VAL A 192 22.44 22.32 -1.07
N HIS A 193 21.30 21.65 -0.84
CA HIS A 193 19.99 22.29 -0.92
C HIS A 193 19.85 23.47 0.07
N ASN A 194 20.28 23.29 1.31
CA ASN A 194 20.19 24.32 2.34
C ASN A 194 21.10 25.53 2.02
N ILE A 195 22.32 25.29 1.53
CA ILE A 195 23.24 26.36 1.12
C ILE A 195 22.63 27.17 -0.04
N GLU A 196 22.09 26.50 -1.06
CA GLU A 196 21.41 27.16 -2.18
C GLU A 196 20.21 27.99 -1.71
N LYS A 197 19.43 27.48 -0.74
CA LYS A 197 18.32 28.24 -0.14
C LYS A 197 18.81 29.49 0.59
N LEU A 198 19.89 29.40 1.37
CA LEU A 198 20.47 30.53 2.08
C LEU A 198 20.98 31.60 1.11
N GLN A 199 21.72 31.19 0.08
CA GLN A 199 22.22 32.11 -0.95
C GLN A 199 21.09 32.90 -1.60
N ASN A 200 20.00 32.22 -1.98
CA ASN A 200 18.85 32.86 -2.62
C ASN A 200 18.02 33.77 -1.70
N THR A 201 18.25 33.73 -0.39
CA THR A 201 17.56 34.60 0.59
C THR A 201 18.38 35.81 1.04
N MET A 202 19.68 35.86 0.72
CA MET A 202 20.56 36.99 1.07
C MET A 202 20.58 38.11 0.02
N HIS A 203 19.80 37.97 -1.05
CA HIS A 203 19.60 38.96 -2.11
C HIS A 203 18.13 39.38 -2.16
#